data_AF-A0A2G9S834-F1
#
_entry.id   AF-A0A2G9S834-F1
#
_cell.length_a   1.000
_cell.length_b   1.000
_cell.length_c   1.000
_cell.angle_alpha   90.00
_cell.angle_beta   90.00
_cell.angle_gamma   90.00
#
_symmetry.space_group_name_H-M   'P 1'
#
loop_
_entity.id
_entity.type
_entity.pdbx_description
1 polymer ?
#
loop_
_entity_poly.entity_id
_entity_poly.type
_entity_poly.pdbx_seq_one_letter_code
_entity_poly.pdbx_strand_id
1 'polypeptide(L)'
;MKEILMFQISHMFTEVTPLAPALAILALIFCVINRSSNMSEVGLFAIMLLGYSLFFSWRANLDIAKPLFLGVVERFWMQSNIVVCVLAGLGLASLARSVSVKLTNKHWIFYTEWIFTVVLVARQISVNYSLCDQSSNYVVDTFGRNILSSFPLNAIILLRGDLPGNSLRYLHYCEGLRPDLSLVDQEMMTYDWYVPKIAKHLLNVHFPGNRWNPVETKLPDGTATFSLLRFLKVNEHREIFVCIGLNEGDPTWRKSYSLWPWGSCEKFVPTNIPFDAEEWITLTTNLYNWTEEYGKFEQSSWEAVANGEMWEARVKTAFFIFDLAESAHLSAAVKNQLYFYSYKLYREVINKQENHPITWHKNYAIACERMLRQQRRDIDPGMLLDDAIKHFSAYASKAKDDNQRDAILHAVQYFKEERLRLKHSLKGNT
;
A
#
# COMPACT_ATOMS: atom_id res chain seq x y z
N MET A 1 -11.86 -19.65 -5.10
CA MET A 1 -12.22 -20.12 -6.46
C MET A 1 -13.41 -19.37 -7.06
N LYS A 2 -14.64 -19.50 -6.54
CA LYS A 2 -15.84 -18.86 -7.17
C LYS A 2 -15.69 -17.35 -7.34
N GLU A 3 -15.28 -16.65 -6.28
CA GLU A 3 -15.09 -15.19 -6.33
C GLU A 3 -14.01 -14.78 -7.33
N ILE A 4 -12.87 -15.48 -7.34
CA ILE A 4 -11.78 -15.23 -8.31
C ILE A 4 -12.28 -15.36 -9.75
N LEU A 5 -13.07 -16.41 -10.06
CA LEU A 5 -13.64 -16.59 -11.40
C LEU A 5 -14.64 -15.47 -11.75
N MET A 6 -15.46 -15.03 -10.79
CA MET A 6 -16.39 -13.92 -11.00
C MET A 6 -15.65 -12.62 -11.30
N PHE A 7 -14.61 -12.30 -10.52
CA PHE A 7 -13.76 -11.13 -10.78
C PHE A 7 -13.02 -11.24 -12.11
N GLN A 8 -12.48 -12.42 -12.45
CA GLN A 8 -11.83 -12.66 -13.73
C GLN A 8 -12.77 -12.38 -14.90
N ILE A 9 -14.01 -12.85 -14.86
CA ILE A 9 -15.01 -12.58 -15.90
C ILE A 9 -15.31 -11.08 -15.96
N SER A 10 -15.53 -10.43 -14.82
CA SER A 10 -15.79 -8.99 -14.75
C SER A 10 -14.64 -8.18 -15.36
N HIS A 11 -13.41 -8.50 -14.97
CA HIS A 11 -12.19 -7.82 -15.41
C HIS A 11 -11.89 -8.08 -16.90
N MET A 12 -12.24 -9.25 -17.42
CA MET A 12 -12.16 -9.50 -18.87
C MET A 12 -13.00 -8.50 -19.66
N PHE A 13 -14.21 -8.14 -19.20
CA PHE A 13 -15.04 -7.15 -19.89
C PHE A 13 -14.55 -5.70 -19.75
N THR A 14 -13.67 -5.41 -18.79
CA THR A 14 -13.03 -4.09 -18.68
C THR A 14 -11.78 -4.02 -19.55
N GLU A 15 -11.00 -5.10 -19.62
CA GLU A 15 -9.75 -5.17 -20.38
C GLU A 15 -9.96 -5.41 -21.88
N VAL A 16 -10.92 -6.25 -22.28
CA VAL A 16 -11.22 -6.51 -23.70
C VAL A 16 -12.60 -5.99 -24.07
N THR A 17 -12.74 -5.43 -25.28
CA THR A 17 -14.06 -5.00 -25.76
C THR A 17 -15.07 -6.14 -25.65
N PRO A 18 -16.34 -5.89 -25.24
CA PRO A 18 -17.37 -6.93 -25.14
C PRO A 18 -17.63 -7.72 -26.44
N LEU A 19 -17.20 -7.17 -27.59
CA LEU A 19 -17.24 -7.87 -28.87
C LEU A 19 -16.29 -9.06 -28.92
N ALA A 20 -15.12 -9.00 -28.27
CA ALA A 20 -14.16 -10.10 -28.24
C ALA A 20 -14.72 -11.38 -27.59
N PRO A 21 -15.26 -11.36 -26.35
CA PRO A 21 -15.86 -12.55 -25.76
C PRO A 21 -17.11 -13.01 -26.54
N ALA A 22 -17.89 -12.11 -27.13
CA ALA A 22 -19.02 -12.50 -27.99
C ALA A 22 -18.56 -13.28 -29.24
N LEU A 23 -17.51 -12.81 -29.92
CA LEU A 23 -16.89 -13.52 -31.05
C LEU A 23 -16.25 -14.84 -30.60
N ALA A 24 -15.64 -14.90 -29.42
CA ALA A 24 -15.10 -16.14 -28.87
C ALA A 24 -16.20 -17.19 -28.64
N ILE A 25 -17.36 -16.79 -28.12
CA ILE A 25 -18.54 -17.66 -27.99
C ILE A 25 -19.02 -18.13 -29.38
N LEU A 26 -19.04 -17.24 -30.38
CA LEU A 26 -19.38 -17.63 -31.75
C LEU A 26 -18.42 -18.68 -32.31
N ALA A 27 -17.12 -18.60 -32.00
CA ALA A 27 -16.16 -19.63 -32.39
C ALA A 27 -16.54 -21.02 -31.84
N LEU A 28 -16.93 -21.09 -30.57
CA LEU A 28 -17.39 -22.32 -29.93
C LEU A 28 -18.69 -22.84 -30.55
N ILE A 29 -19.65 -21.96 -30.83
CA ILE A 29 -20.93 -22.31 -31.47
C ILE A 29 -20.69 -22.88 -32.88
N PHE A 30 -19.93 -22.18 -33.72
CA PHE A 30 -19.63 -22.63 -35.09
C PHE A 30 -18.80 -23.92 -35.11
N CYS A 31 -17.91 -24.12 -34.13
CA CYS A 31 -17.17 -25.36 -33.95
C CYS A 31 -18.13 -26.56 -33.77
N VAL A 32 -19.14 -26.42 -32.91
CA VAL A 32 -20.13 -27.47 -32.63
C VAL A 32 -21.08 -27.69 -33.81
N ILE A 33 -21.62 -26.63 -34.40
CA ILE A 33 -22.66 -26.72 -35.44
C ILE A 33 -22.09 -27.25 -36.76
N ASN A 34 -20.96 -26.69 -37.23
CA ASN A 34 -20.48 -26.94 -38.58
C ASN A 34 -19.48 -28.11 -38.67
N ARG A 35 -19.16 -28.79 -37.54
CA ARG A 35 -18.03 -29.75 -37.44
C ARG A 35 -16.80 -29.23 -38.21
N SER A 36 -16.47 -27.98 -37.92
CA SER A 36 -15.46 -27.20 -38.62
C SER A 36 -14.13 -27.94 -38.71
N SER A 37 -13.36 -27.74 -39.79
CA SER A 37 -11.98 -28.24 -39.91
C SER A 37 -11.07 -27.76 -38.77
N ASN A 38 -11.42 -26.64 -38.13
CA ASN A 38 -10.65 -26.02 -37.04
C ASN A 38 -11.11 -26.48 -35.65
N MET A 39 -11.81 -27.62 -35.56
CA MET A 39 -12.38 -28.13 -34.31
C MET A 39 -11.28 -28.48 -33.28
N SER A 40 -10.12 -28.93 -33.75
CA SER A 40 -8.95 -29.19 -32.91
C SER A 40 -8.42 -27.93 -32.23
N GLU A 41 -8.36 -26.81 -32.94
CA GLU A 41 -7.77 -25.56 -32.49
C GLU A 41 -8.72 -24.82 -31.54
N VAL A 42 -10.00 -24.69 -31.92
CA VAL A 42 -11.01 -24.08 -31.03
C VAL A 42 -11.16 -24.91 -29.75
N GLY A 43 -11.18 -26.25 -29.87
CA GLY A 43 -11.22 -27.15 -28.71
C GLY A 43 -9.98 -27.01 -27.82
N LEU A 44 -8.78 -26.95 -28.41
CA LEU A 44 -7.53 -26.76 -27.67
C LEU A 44 -7.54 -25.44 -26.89
N PHE A 45 -7.84 -24.31 -27.53
CA PHE A 45 -7.89 -23.01 -26.86
C PHE A 45 -8.99 -22.93 -25.81
N ALA A 46 -10.15 -23.57 -26.03
CA ALA A 46 -11.18 -23.67 -25.01
C ALA A 46 -10.72 -24.47 -23.78
N ILE A 47 -10.05 -25.60 -23.99
CA ILE A 47 -9.46 -26.40 -22.91
C ILE A 47 -8.36 -25.63 -22.18
N MET A 48 -7.51 -24.89 -22.90
CA MET A 48 -6.49 -24.03 -22.29
C MET A 48 -7.11 -22.94 -21.43
N LEU A 49 -8.14 -22.25 -21.93
CA LEU A 49 -8.86 -21.22 -21.19
C LEU A 49 -9.47 -21.77 -19.90
N LEU A 50 -10.24 -22.87 -20.02
CA LEU A 50 -10.89 -23.49 -18.87
C LEU A 50 -9.86 -24.06 -17.88
N GLY A 51 -8.86 -24.77 -18.39
CA GLY A 51 -7.79 -25.37 -17.59
C GLY A 51 -7.02 -24.31 -16.81
N TYR A 52 -6.57 -23.25 -17.48
CA TYR A 52 -5.86 -22.14 -16.83
C TYR A 52 -6.73 -21.45 -15.80
N SER A 53 -7.93 -21.00 -16.17
CA SER A 53 -8.81 -20.23 -15.27
C SER A 53 -9.23 -21.03 -14.04
N LEU A 54 -9.59 -22.31 -14.20
CA LEU A 54 -9.96 -23.18 -13.07
C LEU A 54 -8.75 -23.50 -12.18
N PHE A 55 -7.61 -23.87 -12.77
CA PHE A 55 -6.41 -24.22 -12.01
C PHE A 55 -5.86 -23.01 -11.27
N PHE A 56 -5.77 -21.85 -11.93
CA PHE A 56 -5.33 -20.61 -11.30
C PHE A 56 -6.27 -20.21 -10.18
N SER A 57 -7.60 -20.21 -10.41
CA SER A 57 -8.59 -19.86 -9.38
C SER A 57 -8.65 -20.85 -8.21
N TRP A 58 -8.19 -22.08 -8.42
CA TRP A 58 -8.01 -23.08 -7.37
C TRP A 58 -6.77 -22.82 -6.51
N ARG A 59 -5.66 -22.40 -7.14
CA ARG A 59 -4.37 -22.20 -6.47
C ARG A 59 -4.16 -20.79 -5.91
N ALA A 60 -4.85 -19.79 -6.45
CA ALA A 60 -4.79 -18.42 -5.98
C ALA A 60 -5.27 -18.35 -4.52
N ASN A 61 -4.36 -17.95 -3.65
CA ASN A 61 -4.50 -17.98 -2.19
C ASN A 61 -4.33 -16.60 -1.55
N LEU A 62 -4.26 -15.54 -2.36
CA LEU A 62 -4.25 -14.16 -1.88
C LEU A 62 -5.65 -13.74 -1.41
N ASP A 63 -5.68 -12.99 -0.32
CA ASP A 63 -6.91 -12.39 0.20
C ASP A 63 -7.35 -11.22 -0.68
N ILE A 64 -8.24 -11.49 -1.63
CA ILE A 64 -8.76 -10.51 -2.59
C ILE A 64 -9.69 -9.47 -1.95
N ALA A 65 -10.02 -9.58 -0.66
CA ALA A 65 -10.67 -8.49 0.07
C ALA A 65 -9.75 -7.28 0.20
N LYS A 66 -8.43 -7.48 0.11
CA LYS A 66 -7.44 -6.40 0.05
C LYS A 66 -7.28 -5.91 -1.39
N PRO A 67 -7.57 -4.63 -1.70
CA PRO A 67 -7.55 -4.13 -3.08
C PRO A 67 -6.22 -4.36 -3.81
N LEU A 68 -5.08 -4.12 -3.15
CA LEU A 68 -3.76 -4.37 -3.75
C LEU A 68 -3.58 -5.84 -4.18
N PHE A 69 -4.04 -6.79 -3.37
CA PHE A 69 -3.91 -8.20 -3.68
C PHE A 69 -4.79 -8.61 -4.84
N LEU A 70 -5.99 -8.03 -4.96
CA LEU A 70 -6.81 -8.16 -6.16
C LEU A 70 -6.05 -7.66 -7.40
N GLY A 71 -5.44 -6.47 -7.33
CA GLY A 71 -4.62 -5.92 -8.42
C GLY A 71 -3.41 -6.79 -8.79
N VAL A 72 -2.83 -7.51 -7.82
CA VAL A 72 -1.78 -8.51 -8.09
C VAL A 72 -2.35 -9.72 -8.84
N VAL A 73 -3.51 -10.22 -8.43
CA VAL A 73 -4.19 -11.37 -9.05
C VAL A 73 -4.64 -11.04 -10.48
N GLU A 74 -5.13 -9.84 -10.74
CA GLU A 74 -5.60 -9.35 -12.04
C GLU A 74 -4.56 -9.53 -13.16
N ARG A 75 -3.28 -9.29 -12.86
CA ARG A 75 -2.17 -9.44 -13.81
C ARG A 75 -2.01 -10.87 -14.35
N PHE A 76 -2.46 -11.86 -13.60
CA PHE A 76 -2.45 -13.26 -14.04
C PHE A 76 -3.65 -13.61 -14.94
N TRP A 77 -4.60 -12.71 -15.16
CA TRP A 77 -5.71 -12.95 -16.09
C TRP A 77 -5.37 -12.54 -17.54
N MET A 78 -4.22 -11.89 -17.76
CA MET A 78 -3.72 -11.57 -19.10
C MET A 78 -3.62 -12.83 -19.98
N GLN A 79 -3.18 -13.96 -19.42
CA GLN A 79 -3.06 -15.23 -20.13
C GLN A 79 -4.41 -15.74 -20.63
N SER A 80 -5.47 -15.68 -19.80
CA SER A 80 -6.82 -16.03 -20.23
C SER A 80 -7.37 -15.06 -21.27
N ASN A 81 -7.10 -13.76 -21.12
CA ASN A 81 -7.57 -12.73 -22.05
C ASN A 81 -6.96 -12.91 -23.46
N ILE A 82 -5.68 -13.28 -23.54
CA ILE A 82 -5.03 -13.61 -24.82
C ILE A 82 -5.75 -14.77 -25.52
N VAL A 83 -6.11 -15.82 -24.80
CA VAL A 83 -6.84 -16.97 -25.37
C VAL A 83 -8.22 -16.55 -25.88
N VAL A 84 -8.92 -15.68 -25.14
CA VAL A 84 -10.21 -15.12 -25.58
C VAL A 84 -10.05 -14.31 -26.87
N CYS A 85 -9.00 -13.49 -27.00
CA CYS A 85 -8.70 -12.76 -28.24
C CYS A 85 -8.42 -13.70 -29.43
N VAL A 86 -7.71 -14.81 -29.22
CA VAL A 86 -7.49 -15.82 -30.28
C VAL A 86 -8.81 -16.46 -30.69
N LEU A 87 -9.63 -16.88 -29.73
CA LEU A 87 -10.96 -17.43 -30.01
C LEU A 87 -11.85 -16.41 -30.73
N ALA A 88 -11.78 -15.12 -30.37
CA ALA A 88 -12.50 -14.05 -31.06
C ALA A 88 -12.12 -13.96 -32.54
N GLY A 89 -10.83 -14.04 -32.86
CA GLY A 89 -10.35 -14.08 -34.25
C GLY A 89 -10.88 -15.31 -35.02
N LEU A 90 -10.84 -16.49 -34.40
CA LEU A 90 -11.40 -17.71 -34.99
C LEU A 90 -12.93 -17.62 -35.19
N GLY A 91 -13.62 -16.96 -34.27
CA GLY A 91 -15.05 -16.69 -34.35
C GLY A 91 -15.42 -15.77 -35.51
N LEU A 92 -14.68 -14.67 -35.67
CA LEU A 92 -14.85 -13.74 -36.79
C LEU A 92 -14.60 -14.44 -38.13
N ALA A 93 -13.51 -15.21 -38.25
CA ALA A 93 -13.19 -15.95 -39.47
C ALA A 93 -14.26 -17.01 -39.80
N SER A 94 -14.80 -17.70 -38.78
CA SER A 94 -15.89 -18.68 -38.96
C SER A 94 -17.20 -18.03 -39.40
N LEU A 95 -17.50 -16.84 -38.86
CA LEU A 95 -18.64 -16.03 -39.26
C LEU A 95 -18.48 -15.54 -40.71
N ALA A 96 -17.34 -14.96 -41.06
CA ALA A 96 -17.04 -14.48 -42.42
C ALA A 96 -17.16 -15.61 -43.44
N ARG A 97 -16.61 -16.80 -43.13
CA ARG A 97 -16.76 -18.00 -43.97
C ARG A 97 -18.22 -18.39 -44.15
N SER A 98 -19.00 -18.45 -43.08
CA SER A 98 -20.42 -18.83 -43.12
C SER A 98 -21.27 -17.86 -43.94
N VAL A 99 -20.95 -16.56 -43.89
CA VAL A 99 -21.59 -15.54 -44.73
C VAL A 99 -21.13 -15.67 -46.19
N SER A 100 -19.85 -15.97 -46.44
CA SER A 100 -19.29 -16.11 -47.79
C SER A 100 -19.87 -17.26 -48.62
N VAL A 101 -20.38 -18.30 -47.96
CA VAL A 101 -21.09 -19.40 -48.64
C VAL A 101 -22.42 -18.92 -49.24
N LYS A 102 -23.02 -17.86 -48.67
CA LYS A 102 -24.35 -17.35 -49.07
C LYS A 102 -24.30 -16.22 -50.09
N LEU A 103 -23.13 -15.62 -50.36
CA LEU A 103 -22.99 -14.48 -51.27
C LEU A 103 -22.14 -14.84 -52.49
N THR A 104 -22.51 -14.27 -53.64
CA THR A 104 -21.79 -14.46 -54.93
C THR A 104 -20.47 -13.69 -54.99
N ASN A 105 -20.36 -12.53 -54.34
CA ASN A 105 -19.15 -11.69 -54.37
C ASN A 105 -18.35 -11.78 -53.05
N LYS A 106 -17.34 -12.65 -53.03
CA LYS A 106 -16.50 -12.93 -51.85
C LYS A 106 -15.51 -11.83 -51.49
N HIS A 107 -15.17 -10.95 -52.44
CA HIS A 107 -14.20 -9.86 -52.20
C HIS A 107 -14.72 -8.84 -51.20
N TRP A 108 -16.03 -8.53 -51.25
CA TRP A 108 -16.64 -7.60 -50.28
C TRP A 108 -16.54 -8.12 -48.86
N ILE A 109 -16.78 -9.42 -48.65
CA ILE A 109 -16.70 -10.05 -47.33
C ILE A 109 -15.28 -9.94 -46.77
N PHE A 110 -14.28 -10.25 -47.61
CA PHE A 110 -12.87 -10.11 -47.23
C PHE A 110 -12.53 -8.68 -46.81
N TYR A 111 -12.88 -7.66 -47.61
CA TYR A 111 -12.60 -6.27 -47.24
C TYR A 111 -13.36 -5.85 -45.98
N THR A 112 -14.62 -6.26 -45.81
CA THR A 112 -15.40 -5.93 -44.61
C THR A 112 -14.83 -6.60 -43.35
N GLU A 113 -14.36 -7.83 -43.44
CA GLU A 113 -13.72 -8.56 -42.33
C GLU A 113 -12.44 -7.83 -41.87
N TRP A 114 -11.58 -7.43 -42.81
CA TRP A 114 -10.36 -6.69 -42.50
C TRP A 114 -10.66 -5.30 -41.92
N ILE A 115 -11.57 -4.54 -42.53
CA ILE A 115 -11.97 -3.22 -42.01
C ILE A 115 -12.54 -3.36 -40.61
N PHE A 116 -13.42 -4.35 -40.38
CA PHE A 116 -13.98 -4.61 -39.05
C PHE A 116 -12.90 -4.95 -38.02
N THR A 117 -11.93 -5.80 -38.40
CA THR A 117 -10.80 -6.16 -37.54
C THR A 117 -9.95 -4.95 -37.18
N VAL A 118 -9.58 -4.13 -38.17
CA VAL A 118 -8.78 -2.91 -37.95
C VAL A 118 -9.54 -1.93 -37.06
N VAL A 119 -10.83 -1.72 -37.28
CA VAL A 119 -11.67 -0.83 -36.45
C VAL A 119 -11.76 -1.36 -35.02
N LEU A 120 -11.93 -2.67 -34.83
CA LEU A 120 -12.00 -3.29 -33.50
C LEU A 120 -10.69 -3.12 -32.73
N VAL A 121 -9.55 -3.39 -33.37
CA VAL A 121 -8.22 -3.21 -32.76
C VAL A 121 -7.93 -1.74 -32.49
N ALA A 122 -8.22 -0.84 -33.44
CA ALA A 122 -8.02 0.60 -33.25
C ALA A 122 -8.88 1.14 -32.09
N ARG A 123 -10.14 0.68 -31.97
CA ARG A 123 -11.01 1.04 -30.85
C ARG A 123 -10.46 0.51 -29.52
N GLN A 124 -9.99 -0.73 -29.49
CA GLN A 124 -9.38 -1.33 -28.31
C GLN A 124 -8.17 -0.52 -27.82
N ILE A 125 -7.28 -0.13 -28.74
CA ILE A 125 -6.13 0.73 -28.43
C ILE A 125 -6.62 2.09 -27.93
N SER A 126 -7.54 2.74 -28.66
CA SER A 126 -8.01 4.09 -28.32
C SER A 126 -8.69 4.17 -26.95
N VAL A 127 -9.46 3.16 -26.55
CA VAL A 127 -10.17 3.15 -25.25
C VAL A 127 -9.19 2.93 -24.09
N ASN A 128 -8.15 2.11 -24.30
CA ASN A 128 -7.21 1.75 -23.24
C ASN A 128 -5.94 2.61 -23.23
N TYR A 129 -5.69 3.42 -24.26
CA TYR A 129 -4.45 4.17 -24.42
C TYR A 129 -4.13 5.03 -23.19
N SER A 130 -5.10 5.80 -22.69
CA SER A 130 -4.89 6.68 -21.53
C SER A 130 -4.60 5.93 -20.23
N LEU A 131 -5.10 4.70 -20.09
CA LEU A 131 -4.83 3.85 -18.92
C LEU A 131 -3.44 3.20 -19.03
N CYS A 132 -3.04 2.80 -20.24
CA CYS A 132 -1.75 2.19 -20.50
C CYS A 132 -0.61 3.22 -20.62
N ASP A 133 -0.91 4.49 -20.90
CA ASP A 133 0.07 5.56 -20.98
C ASP A 133 0.57 5.94 -19.58
N GLN A 134 1.69 5.35 -19.21
CA GLN A 134 2.37 5.58 -17.93
C GLN A 134 3.58 6.51 -18.10
N SER A 135 3.70 7.24 -19.22
CA SER A 135 4.86 8.09 -19.53
C SER A 135 5.10 9.23 -18.54
N SER A 136 4.07 9.63 -17.79
CA SER A 136 4.12 10.66 -16.75
C SER A 136 3.95 10.12 -15.33
N ASN A 137 3.91 8.79 -15.15
CA ASN A 137 3.77 8.18 -13.83
C ASN A 137 5.12 8.08 -13.12
N TYR A 138 5.41 9.09 -12.30
CA TYR A 138 6.62 9.17 -11.45
C TYR A 138 6.31 8.97 -9.96
N VAL A 139 5.13 8.45 -9.60
CA VAL A 139 4.69 8.40 -8.20
C VAL A 139 5.64 7.55 -7.35
N VAL A 140 5.96 6.34 -7.82
CA VAL A 140 6.86 5.41 -7.11
C VAL A 140 8.32 5.88 -7.16
N ASP A 141 8.75 6.53 -8.25
CA ASP A 141 10.08 7.16 -8.34
C ASP A 141 10.21 8.29 -7.32
N THR A 142 9.22 9.20 -7.27
CA THR A 142 9.16 10.32 -6.33
C THR A 142 9.11 9.83 -4.89
N PHE A 143 8.38 8.74 -4.63
CA PHE A 143 8.32 8.08 -3.32
C PHE A 143 9.72 7.61 -2.91
N GLY A 144 10.40 6.86 -3.78
CA GLY A 144 11.73 6.33 -3.50
C GLY A 144 12.77 7.42 -3.31
N ARG A 145 12.74 8.48 -4.12
CA ARG A 145 13.65 9.63 -4.00
C ARG A 145 13.47 10.38 -2.68
N ASN A 146 12.23 10.63 -2.27
CA ASN A 146 11.94 11.29 -0.99
C ASN A 146 12.41 10.46 0.20
N ILE A 147 12.20 9.14 0.17
CA ILE A 147 12.68 8.27 1.24
C ILE A 147 14.22 8.25 1.27
N LEU A 148 14.88 8.02 0.13
CA LEU A 148 16.35 7.95 0.06
C LEU A 148 17.01 9.26 0.48
N SER A 149 16.48 10.41 0.08
CA SER A 149 17.05 11.70 0.44
C SER A 149 16.92 12.02 1.92
N SER A 150 15.94 11.42 2.61
CA SER A 150 15.68 11.70 4.02
C SER A 150 16.73 11.09 4.97
N PHE A 151 17.45 10.04 4.58
CA PHE A 151 18.34 9.35 5.52
C PHE A 151 19.61 10.12 5.83
N PRO A 152 20.13 10.03 7.07
CA PRO A 152 21.47 10.52 7.40
C PRO A 152 22.55 9.73 6.64
N LEU A 153 23.77 10.28 6.61
CA LEU A 153 24.90 9.67 5.91
C LEU A 153 25.25 8.30 6.49
N ASN A 154 25.61 7.36 5.61
CA ASN A 154 26.07 6.02 6.00
C ASN A 154 25.07 5.20 6.82
N ALA A 155 23.76 5.39 6.67
CA ALA A 155 22.76 4.58 7.37
C ALA A 155 22.55 3.17 6.77
N ILE A 156 22.09 2.22 7.59
CA ILE A 156 21.63 0.89 7.16
C ILE A 156 20.11 0.89 7.12
N ILE A 157 19.52 0.52 5.99
CA ILE A 157 18.08 0.57 5.78
C ILE A 157 17.54 -0.85 5.60
N LEU A 158 16.71 -1.29 6.53
CA LEU A 158 15.98 -2.55 6.47
C LEU A 158 14.70 -2.35 5.63
N LEU A 159 14.66 -2.96 4.46
CA LEU A 159 13.54 -2.87 3.52
C LEU A 159 12.52 -3.97 3.80
N ARG A 160 11.22 -3.65 3.67
CA ARG A 160 10.12 -4.60 3.79
C ARG A 160 9.22 -4.59 2.56
N GLY A 161 8.99 -5.76 1.98
CA GLY A 161 8.06 -5.91 0.87
C GLY A 161 8.49 -5.18 -0.41
N ASP A 162 7.63 -5.27 -1.42
CA ASP A 162 7.99 -4.93 -2.79
C ASP A 162 8.20 -3.42 -3.01
N LEU A 163 7.40 -2.57 -2.37
CA LEU A 163 7.41 -1.13 -2.67
C LEU A 163 8.76 -0.49 -2.31
N PRO A 164 9.22 -0.45 -1.04
CA PRO A 164 10.50 0.15 -0.70
C PRO A 164 11.64 -0.77 -1.17
N GLY A 165 11.43 -2.09 -1.21
CA GLY A 165 12.38 -3.07 -1.73
C GLY A 165 12.83 -2.74 -3.16
N ASN A 166 11.89 -2.67 -4.10
CA ASN A 166 12.21 -2.48 -5.52
C ASN A 166 12.55 -1.02 -5.84
N SER A 167 11.79 -0.05 -5.32
CA SER A 167 12.01 1.37 -5.64
C SER A 167 13.37 1.88 -5.15
N LEU A 168 13.72 1.63 -3.88
CA LEU A 168 15.00 2.11 -3.33
C LEU A 168 16.18 1.38 -3.96
N ARG A 169 16.07 0.06 -4.20
CA ARG A 169 17.16 -0.72 -4.84
C ARG A 169 17.41 -0.25 -6.26
N TYR A 170 16.37 0.04 -7.05
CA TYR A 170 16.54 0.56 -8.40
C TYR A 170 17.26 1.91 -8.38
N LEU A 171 16.76 2.87 -7.59
CA LEU A 171 17.38 4.20 -7.49
C LEU A 171 18.82 4.13 -6.98
N HIS A 172 19.09 3.28 -5.99
CA HIS A 172 20.41 3.18 -5.39
C HIS A 172 21.42 2.44 -6.28
N TYR A 173 21.08 1.23 -6.76
CA TYR A 173 22.03 0.38 -7.49
C TYR A 173 22.06 0.63 -8.99
N CYS A 174 20.94 1.03 -9.61
CA CYS A 174 20.88 1.29 -11.05
C CYS A 174 21.14 2.76 -11.39
N GLU A 175 20.59 3.70 -10.61
CA GLU A 175 20.77 5.14 -10.84
C GLU A 175 21.89 5.77 -10.00
N GLY A 176 22.46 5.05 -9.04
CA GLY A 176 23.59 5.51 -8.23
C GLY A 176 23.22 6.54 -7.16
N LEU A 177 21.95 6.62 -6.75
CA LEU A 177 21.52 7.54 -5.69
C LEU A 177 21.99 7.04 -4.32
N ARG A 178 22.53 7.96 -3.50
CA ARG A 178 22.92 7.69 -2.11
C ARG A 178 23.81 6.45 -1.96
N PRO A 179 24.96 6.37 -2.68
CA PRO A 179 25.85 5.20 -2.62
C PRO A 179 26.47 4.98 -1.23
N ASP A 180 26.33 5.95 -0.32
CA ASP A 180 26.73 5.86 1.08
C ASP A 180 25.80 4.95 1.93
N LEU A 181 24.56 4.74 1.49
CA LEU A 181 23.59 3.93 2.22
C LEU A 181 23.82 2.43 2.00
N SER A 182 23.34 1.61 2.94
CA SER A 182 23.33 0.15 2.78
C SER A 182 21.90 -0.37 2.87
N LEU A 183 21.40 -0.92 1.77
CA LEU A 183 20.04 -1.46 1.68
C LEU A 183 20.04 -2.97 1.95
N VAL A 184 19.31 -3.40 2.99
CA VAL A 184 19.18 -4.81 3.39
C VAL A 184 17.71 -5.21 3.36
N ASP A 185 17.36 -6.21 2.55
CA ASP A 185 16.00 -6.73 2.50
C ASP A 185 15.77 -7.69 3.67
N GLN A 186 14.89 -7.32 4.57
CA GLN A 186 14.68 -8.05 5.81
C GLN A 186 13.99 -9.40 5.58
N GLU A 187 13.07 -9.49 4.63
CA GLU A 187 12.37 -10.75 4.34
C GLU A 187 13.34 -11.73 3.66
N MET A 188 14.20 -11.20 2.79
CA MET A 188 15.22 -12.00 2.12
C MET A 188 16.29 -12.55 3.08
N MET A 189 16.60 -11.84 4.18
CA MET A 189 17.52 -12.36 5.23
C MET A 189 17.07 -13.68 5.86
N THR A 190 15.79 -14.04 5.73
CA THR A 190 15.26 -15.32 6.23
C THR A 190 15.54 -16.51 5.30
N TYR A 191 16.09 -16.27 4.10
CA TYR A 191 16.52 -17.33 3.19
C TYR A 191 18.01 -17.62 3.36
N ASP A 192 18.36 -18.90 3.25
CA ASP A 192 19.72 -19.46 3.39
C ASP A 192 20.74 -18.87 2.41
N TRP A 193 20.31 -18.52 1.20
CA TRP A 193 21.19 -18.01 0.14
C TRP A 193 21.46 -16.51 0.22
N TYR A 194 20.62 -15.72 0.91
CA TYR A 194 20.65 -14.26 0.79
C TYR A 194 21.85 -13.62 1.49
N VAL A 195 22.00 -13.83 2.80
CA VAL A 195 23.08 -13.22 3.58
C VAL A 195 24.46 -13.64 3.06
N PRO A 196 24.73 -14.93 2.75
CA PRO A 196 26.02 -15.34 2.17
C PRO A 196 26.35 -14.66 0.84
N LYS A 197 25.33 -14.23 0.09
CA LYS A 197 25.49 -13.50 -1.17
C LYS A 197 25.69 -12.01 -0.94
N ILE A 198 24.79 -11.36 -0.19
CA ILE A 198 24.77 -9.90 -0.06
C ILE A 198 25.88 -9.35 0.85
N ALA A 199 26.30 -10.10 1.86
CA ALA A 199 27.33 -9.66 2.81
C ALA A 199 28.68 -9.33 2.15
N LYS A 200 28.96 -9.92 0.98
CA LYS A 200 30.17 -9.63 0.19
C LYS A 200 30.11 -8.29 -0.54
N HIS A 201 28.91 -7.75 -0.73
CA HIS A 201 28.65 -6.53 -1.49
C HIS A 201 28.32 -5.33 -0.59
N LEU A 202 27.87 -5.58 0.64
CA LEU A 202 27.60 -4.54 1.63
C LEU A 202 28.82 -4.34 2.54
N LEU A 203 29.74 -3.49 2.08
CA LEU A 203 30.88 -3.07 2.88
C LEU A 203 30.40 -2.40 4.17
N ASN A 204 31.03 -2.72 5.30
CA ASN A 204 30.70 -2.18 6.62
C ASN A 204 29.24 -2.46 7.06
N VAL A 205 28.68 -3.60 6.67
CA VAL A 205 27.51 -4.20 7.31
C VAL A 205 27.90 -5.58 7.82
N HIS A 206 27.81 -5.78 9.14
CA HIS A 206 28.21 -7.02 9.79
C HIS A 206 27.00 -7.92 10.02
N PHE A 207 27.00 -9.09 9.41
CA PHE A 207 25.99 -10.12 9.65
C PHE A 207 26.53 -11.14 10.68
N PRO A 208 25.88 -11.34 11.84
CA PRO A 208 26.36 -12.27 12.88
C PRO A 208 26.24 -13.76 12.53
N GLY A 209 25.66 -14.08 11.38
CA GLY A 209 25.47 -15.43 10.89
C GLY A 209 25.05 -15.42 9.41
N ASN A 210 24.53 -16.53 8.94
CA ASN A 210 24.15 -16.77 7.54
C ASN A 210 22.65 -16.60 7.27
N ARG A 211 21.82 -16.51 8.32
CA ARG A 211 20.36 -16.45 8.16
C ARG A 211 19.72 -15.77 9.37
N TRP A 212 18.79 -14.85 9.13
CA TRP A 212 17.99 -14.27 10.19
C TRP A 212 16.99 -15.29 10.74
N ASN A 213 17.05 -15.54 12.05
CA ASN A 213 16.06 -16.31 12.80
C ASN A 213 15.98 -15.76 14.24
N PRO A 214 14.80 -15.64 14.85
CA PRO A 214 14.67 -15.21 16.24
C PRO A 214 15.42 -16.09 17.23
N VAL A 215 15.63 -17.37 16.90
CA VAL A 215 16.40 -18.32 17.68
C VAL A 215 17.79 -18.48 17.07
N GLU A 216 18.81 -18.11 17.85
CA GLU A 216 20.20 -18.27 17.47
C GLU A 216 20.66 -19.71 17.71
N THR A 217 21.03 -20.39 16.64
CA THR A 217 21.50 -21.77 16.66
C THR A 217 22.39 -22.04 15.44
N LYS A 218 23.07 -23.18 15.48
CA LYS A 218 23.75 -23.74 14.31
C LYS A 218 22.91 -24.90 13.80
N LEU A 219 22.42 -24.78 12.57
CA LEU A 219 21.64 -25.82 11.92
C LEU A 219 22.54 -27.00 11.51
N PRO A 220 21.97 -28.21 11.29
CA PRO A 220 22.75 -29.40 10.93
C PRO A 220 23.56 -29.28 9.63
N ASP A 221 23.13 -28.42 8.72
CA ASP A 221 23.81 -28.08 7.46
C ASP A 221 25.00 -27.11 7.66
N GLY A 222 25.25 -26.67 8.89
CA GLY A 222 26.29 -25.72 9.26
C GLY A 222 25.86 -24.26 9.23
N THR A 223 24.63 -23.95 8.79
CA THR A 223 24.09 -22.58 8.75
C THR A 223 23.98 -22.00 10.16
N ALA A 224 24.68 -20.90 10.41
CA ALA A 224 24.55 -20.16 11.66
C ALA A 224 23.39 -19.15 11.56
N THR A 225 22.44 -19.18 12.48
CA THR A 225 21.37 -18.18 12.53
C THR A 225 21.70 -17.03 13.47
N PHE A 226 21.11 -15.86 13.24
CA PHE A 226 21.25 -14.69 14.12
C PHE A 226 19.91 -14.02 14.35
N SER A 227 19.71 -13.44 15.54
CA SER A 227 18.53 -12.63 15.86
C SER A 227 18.69 -11.18 15.38
N LEU A 228 17.58 -10.47 15.26
CA LEU A 228 17.59 -9.05 14.95
C LEU A 228 18.33 -8.24 16.03
N LEU A 229 18.15 -8.57 17.31
CA LEU A 229 18.90 -7.92 18.39
C LEU A 229 20.41 -8.05 18.17
N ARG A 230 20.89 -9.23 17.79
CA ARG A 230 22.32 -9.44 17.54
C ARG A 230 22.81 -8.67 16.31
N PHE A 231 22.00 -8.61 15.25
CA PHE A 231 22.30 -7.78 14.08
C PHE A 231 22.42 -6.29 14.44
N LEU A 232 21.49 -5.75 15.24
CA LEU A 232 21.52 -4.36 15.69
C LEU A 232 22.78 -4.07 16.52
N LYS A 233 23.13 -4.95 17.46
CA LYS A 233 24.30 -4.78 18.33
C LYS A 233 25.63 -4.77 17.56
N VAL A 234 25.83 -5.68 16.60
CA VAL A 234 27.10 -5.70 15.84
C VAL A 234 27.22 -4.53 14.87
N ASN A 235 26.11 -3.85 14.54
CA ASN A 235 26.06 -2.69 13.66
C ASN A 235 25.78 -1.37 14.40
N GLU A 236 25.98 -1.31 15.72
CA GLU A 236 25.68 -0.11 16.53
C GLU A 236 26.49 1.14 16.14
N HIS A 237 27.56 0.96 15.38
CA HIS A 237 28.38 2.03 14.82
C HIS A 237 27.69 2.81 13.67
N ARG A 238 26.53 2.35 13.20
CA ARG A 238 25.73 2.99 12.14
C ARG A 238 24.29 3.14 12.58
N GLU A 239 23.62 4.17 12.07
CA GLU A 239 22.20 4.36 12.29
C GLU A 239 21.41 3.35 11.43
N ILE A 240 20.45 2.67 12.06
CA ILE A 240 19.66 1.61 11.43
C ILE A 240 18.20 2.03 11.37
N PHE A 241 17.63 1.97 10.18
CA PHE A 241 16.24 2.31 9.92
C PHE A 241 15.49 1.10 9.36
N VAL A 242 14.17 1.10 9.49
CA VAL A 242 13.28 0.15 8.85
C VAL A 242 12.18 0.89 8.10
N CYS A 243 11.86 0.49 6.87
CA CYS A 243 10.84 1.16 6.07
C CYS A 243 9.58 0.32 5.92
N ILE A 244 8.41 0.96 6.10
CA ILE A 244 7.09 0.32 6.07
C ILE A 244 7.00 -0.82 7.11
N GLY A 245 7.59 -0.56 8.28
CA GLY A 245 7.53 -1.42 9.45
C GLY A 245 8.45 -2.64 9.39
N LEU A 246 8.53 -3.31 10.53
CA LEU A 246 9.39 -4.46 10.77
C LEU A 246 8.60 -5.77 10.70
N ASN A 247 9.26 -6.85 10.29
CA ASN A 247 8.72 -8.19 10.43
C ASN A 247 8.51 -8.52 11.92
N GLU A 248 7.27 -8.86 12.29
CA GLU A 248 6.89 -9.13 13.68
C GLU A 248 7.41 -10.46 14.22
N GLY A 249 7.96 -11.33 13.36
CA GLY A 249 8.43 -12.66 13.72
C GLY A 249 9.60 -12.69 14.70
N ASP A 250 10.31 -11.57 14.90
CA ASP A 250 11.44 -11.47 15.82
C ASP A 250 11.23 -10.39 16.91
N PRO A 251 10.86 -10.77 18.15
CA PRO A 251 10.68 -9.83 19.25
C PRO A 251 11.97 -9.54 20.04
N THR A 252 13.12 -10.10 19.68
CA THR A 252 14.36 -10.07 20.49
C THR A 252 14.86 -8.65 20.78
N TRP A 253 14.61 -7.70 19.88
CA TRP A 253 15.05 -6.31 19.98
C TRP A 253 14.21 -5.45 20.95
N ARG A 254 12.94 -5.82 21.21
CA ARG A 254 11.93 -4.95 21.85
C ARG A 254 12.29 -4.48 23.27
N LYS A 255 13.18 -5.20 23.97
CA LYS A 255 13.65 -4.81 25.31
C LYS A 255 14.79 -3.79 25.29
N SER A 256 15.56 -3.74 24.21
CA SER A 256 16.80 -2.97 24.12
C SER A 256 16.70 -1.79 23.15
N TYR A 257 15.74 -1.80 22.23
CA TYR A 257 15.52 -0.76 21.25
C TYR A 257 14.05 -0.35 21.20
N SER A 258 13.84 0.90 20.79
CA SER A 258 12.57 1.51 20.44
C SER A 258 12.60 1.95 18.98
N LEU A 259 11.44 2.05 18.34
CA LEU A 259 11.30 2.54 16.97
C LEU A 259 10.79 3.98 17.03
N TRP A 260 11.60 4.92 16.57
CA TRP A 260 11.21 6.33 16.48
C TRP A 260 10.82 6.68 15.05
N PRO A 261 9.71 7.42 14.82
CA PRO A 261 9.22 7.66 13.47
C PRO A 261 10.19 8.53 12.65
N TRP A 262 10.37 8.15 11.38
CA TRP A 262 11.16 8.85 10.36
C TRP A 262 10.38 8.85 9.03
N GLY A 263 9.25 9.55 9.02
CA GLY A 263 8.32 9.53 7.89
C GLY A 263 7.76 8.12 7.66
N SER A 264 7.83 7.60 6.43
CA SER A 264 7.40 6.22 6.10
C SER A 264 8.32 5.14 6.67
N CYS A 265 9.45 5.52 7.27
CA CYS A 265 10.39 4.62 7.93
C CYS A 265 10.47 4.92 9.43
N GLU A 266 11.23 4.13 10.16
CA GLU A 266 11.42 4.23 11.61
C GLU A 266 12.90 3.97 11.95
N LYS A 267 13.44 4.72 12.90
CA LYS A 267 14.82 4.58 13.39
C LYS A 267 14.86 3.64 14.59
N PHE A 268 15.78 2.68 14.58
CA PHE A 268 16.11 1.92 15.79
C PHE A 268 16.93 2.79 16.75
N VAL A 269 16.39 3.01 17.95
CA VAL A 269 17.04 3.80 19.00
C VAL A 269 17.12 3.00 20.29
N PRO A 270 18.31 2.80 20.86
CA PRO A 270 18.46 2.15 22.16
C PRO A 270 17.54 2.74 23.24
N THR A 271 16.91 1.89 24.06
CA THR A 271 15.89 2.31 25.05
C THR A 271 16.42 3.19 26.18
N ASN A 272 17.74 3.25 26.36
CA ASN A 272 18.40 4.13 27.34
C ASN A 272 18.60 5.56 26.84
N ILE A 273 18.37 5.84 25.56
CA ILE A 273 18.49 7.20 25.00
C ILE A 273 17.20 7.97 25.32
N PRO A 274 17.30 9.13 26.00
CA PRO A 274 16.13 9.95 26.29
C PRO A 274 15.53 10.53 24.99
N PHE A 275 14.21 10.56 24.91
CA PHE A 275 13.50 11.15 23.77
C PHE A 275 13.28 12.65 23.99
N ASP A 276 13.88 13.48 23.14
CA ASP A 276 13.57 14.91 23.04
C ASP A 276 12.51 15.13 21.96
N ALA A 277 11.30 15.47 22.38
CA ALA A 277 10.18 15.65 21.46
C ALA A 277 10.35 16.88 20.56
N GLU A 278 10.93 17.97 21.03
CA GLU A 278 10.99 19.23 20.28
C GLU A 278 12.09 19.16 19.20
N GLU A 279 13.22 18.54 19.53
CA GLU A 279 14.25 18.21 18.55
C GLU A 279 13.71 17.24 17.50
N TRP A 280 13.05 16.15 17.92
CA TRP A 280 12.55 15.14 16.99
C TRP A 280 11.45 15.65 16.07
N ILE A 281 10.57 16.52 16.57
CA ILE A 281 9.58 17.23 15.74
C ILE A 281 10.30 18.05 14.68
N THR A 282 11.32 18.82 15.05
CA THR A 282 12.07 19.66 14.12
C THR A 282 12.71 18.82 13.02
N LEU A 283 13.33 17.70 13.38
CA LEU A 283 13.99 16.78 12.44
C LEU A 283 13.01 16.10 11.48
N THR A 284 11.81 15.75 11.96
CA THR A 284 10.84 14.96 11.19
C THR A 284 9.81 15.81 10.45
N THR A 285 9.72 17.09 10.76
CA THR A 285 8.85 18.04 10.05
C THR A 285 9.41 18.28 8.65
N ASN A 286 8.59 18.05 7.61
CA ASN A 286 8.95 18.21 6.20
C ASN A 286 10.05 17.26 5.67
N LEU A 287 10.15 16.03 6.21
CA LEU A 287 11.07 15.01 5.66
C LEU A 287 10.88 14.79 4.14
N TYR A 288 9.64 14.87 3.67
CA TYR A 288 9.27 14.57 2.31
C TYR A 288 8.60 15.76 1.62
N ASN A 289 9.02 16.04 0.40
CA ASN A 289 8.34 16.93 -0.53
C ASN A 289 7.34 16.11 -1.37
N TRP A 290 6.21 15.75 -0.75
CA TRP A 290 5.14 14.96 -1.38
C TRP A 290 3.95 15.84 -1.76
N THR A 291 3.59 15.83 -3.05
CA THR A 291 2.55 16.70 -3.62
C THR A 291 1.32 15.95 -4.13
N GLU A 292 1.33 14.62 -4.14
CA GLU A 292 0.19 13.85 -4.64
C GLU A 292 -1.01 13.93 -3.68
N GLU A 293 -2.19 14.19 -4.26
CA GLU A 293 -3.44 14.31 -3.52
C GLU A 293 -3.87 12.95 -2.92
N TYR A 294 -4.44 12.99 -1.72
CA TYR A 294 -4.94 11.79 -1.07
C TYR A 294 -6.12 11.18 -1.85
N GLY A 295 -6.09 9.86 -2.07
CA GLY A 295 -7.17 9.13 -2.74
C GLY A 295 -7.25 9.32 -4.26
N LYS A 296 -6.24 9.94 -4.88
CA LYS A 296 -6.15 10.13 -6.34
C LYS A 296 -6.06 8.83 -7.16
N PHE A 297 -5.42 7.80 -6.59
CA PHE A 297 -5.07 6.57 -7.31
C PHE A 297 -6.03 5.42 -6.97
N GLU A 298 -6.18 4.48 -7.91
CA GLU A 298 -6.97 3.26 -7.71
C GLU A 298 -6.40 2.41 -6.57
N GLN A 299 -7.24 1.92 -5.67
CA GLN A 299 -6.78 1.23 -4.45
C GLN A 299 -6.02 -0.08 -4.71
N SER A 300 -6.19 -0.68 -5.89
CA SER A 300 -5.47 -1.87 -6.34
C SER A 300 -4.04 -1.59 -6.85
N SER A 301 -3.68 -0.32 -7.01
CA SER A 301 -2.41 0.14 -7.59
C SER A 301 -1.31 0.32 -6.55
N TRP A 302 -0.04 0.27 -6.98
CA TRP A 302 1.10 0.55 -6.11
C TRP A 302 1.24 2.05 -5.83
N GLU A 303 0.73 2.90 -6.71
CA GLU A 303 0.65 4.35 -6.57
C GLU A 303 -0.23 4.73 -5.39
N ALA A 304 -1.37 4.04 -5.20
CA ALA A 304 -2.21 4.21 -4.02
C ALA A 304 -1.50 3.82 -2.73
N VAL A 305 -0.72 2.74 -2.73
CA VAL A 305 0.07 2.30 -1.58
C VAL A 305 1.16 3.32 -1.25
N ALA A 306 1.95 3.73 -2.25
CA ALA A 306 3.00 4.74 -2.07
C ALA A 306 2.42 6.06 -1.56
N ASN A 307 1.31 6.53 -2.15
CA ASN A 307 0.63 7.72 -1.69
C ASN A 307 0.13 7.55 -0.25
N GLY A 308 -0.50 6.42 0.08
CA GLY A 308 -0.95 6.11 1.44
C GLY A 308 0.18 6.23 2.47
N GLU A 309 1.32 5.60 2.22
CA GLU A 309 2.50 5.63 3.10
C GLU A 309 3.06 7.05 3.28
N MET A 310 3.06 7.86 2.23
CA MET A 310 3.52 9.27 2.29
C MET A 310 2.54 10.16 3.03
N TRP A 311 1.24 9.88 2.95
CA TRP A 311 0.24 10.55 3.75
C TRP A 311 0.38 10.14 5.21
N GLU A 312 0.39 8.84 5.54
CA GLU A 312 0.55 8.36 6.92
C GLU A 312 1.81 8.90 7.60
N ALA A 313 2.92 9.00 6.86
CA ALA A 313 4.17 9.61 7.33
C ALA A 313 4.00 11.00 7.96
N ARG A 314 3.04 11.82 7.49
CA ARG A 314 2.81 13.18 7.99
C ARG A 314 2.35 13.25 9.44
N VAL A 315 1.74 12.17 9.96
CA VAL A 315 1.20 12.14 11.33
C VAL A 315 1.88 11.13 12.24
N LYS A 316 2.83 10.32 11.73
CA LYS A 316 3.51 9.29 12.55
C LYS A 316 4.24 9.88 13.76
N THR A 317 4.89 11.04 13.63
CA THR A 317 5.50 11.74 14.78
C THR A 317 4.45 12.15 15.82
N ALA A 318 3.32 12.69 15.38
CA ALA A 318 2.24 13.08 16.29
C ALA A 318 1.67 11.87 17.05
N PHE A 319 1.45 10.77 16.32
CA PHE A 319 0.97 9.51 16.90
C PHE A 319 1.97 8.92 17.92
N PHE A 320 3.25 8.87 17.58
CA PHE A 320 4.30 8.37 18.48
C PHE A 320 4.38 9.18 19.78
N ILE A 321 4.37 10.51 19.68
CA ILE A 321 4.39 11.40 20.85
C ILE A 321 3.15 11.19 21.73
N PHE A 322 1.98 10.98 21.12
CA PHE A 322 0.76 10.65 21.83
C PHE A 322 0.88 9.34 22.62
N ASP A 323 1.37 8.27 21.96
CA ASP A 323 1.56 6.96 22.60
C ASP A 323 2.57 7.05 23.75
N LEU A 324 3.66 7.81 23.57
CA LEU A 324 4.60 8.09 24.64
C LEU A 324 3.91 8.77 25.84
N ALA A 325 3.01 9.73 25.61
CA ALA A 325 2.27 10.41 26.67
C ALA A 325 1.34 9.47 27.48
N GLU A 326 0.82 8.40 26.87
CA GLU A 326 0.00 7.40 27.57
C GLU A 326 0.83 6.54 28.55
N SER A 327 2.16 6.56 28.46
CA SER A 327 3.04 5.77 29.33
C SER A 327 2.83 6.06 30.82
N ALA A 328 2.66 5.00 31.62
CA ALA A 328 2.29 5.12 33.04
C ALA A 328 3.36 5.80 33.93
N HIS A 329 4.63 5.75 33.54
CA HIS A 329 5.77 6.19 34.34
C HIS A 329 6.11 7.69 34.21
N LEU A 330 5.45 8.42 33.30
CA LEU A 330 5.72 9.83 33.07
C LEU A 330 4.99 10.72 34.07
N SER A 331 5.65 11.81 34.50
CA SER A 331 5.04 12.82 35.36
C SER A 331 3.91 13.57 34.65
N ALA A 332 2.95 14.10 35.40
CA ALA A 332 1.81 14.82 34.83
C ALA A 332 2.25 16.02 33.96
N ALA A 333 3.32 16.72 34.36
CA ALA A 333 3.86 17.84 33.58
C ALA A 333 4.41 17.40 32.21
N VAL A 334 5.14 16.28 32.17
CA VAL A 334 5.67 15.73 30.91
C VAL A 334 4.53 15.25 30.02
N LYS A 335 3.54 14.54 30.58
CA LYS A 335 2.36 14.10 29.83
C LYS A 335 1.62 15.28 29.20
N ASN A 336 1.38 16.32 29.99
CA ASN A 336 0.73 17.55 29.53
C ASN A 336 1.46 18.15 28.31
N GLN A 337 2.79 18.21 28.36
CA GLN A 337 3.59 18.74 27.25
C GLN A 337 3.57 17.84 26.01
N LEU A 338 3.66 16.52 26.18
CA LEU A 338 3.62 15.58 25.04
C LEU A 338 2.25 15.57 24.36
N TYR A 339 1.14 15.56 25.12
CA TYR A 339 -0.19 15.69 24.52
C TYR A 339 -0.32 17.01 23.76
N PHE A 340 0.25 18.10 24.28
CA PHE A 340 0.22 19.40 23.61
C PHE A 340 0.95 19.35 22.26
N TYR A 341 2.14 18.75 22.21
CA TYR A 341 2.87 18.56 20.97
C TYR A 341 2.11 17.69 19.96
N SER A 342 1.58 16.54 20.37
CA SER A 342 0.75 15.69 19.51
C SER A 342 -0.45 16.46 18.94
N TYR A 343 -1.20 17.15 19.81
CA TYR A 343 -2.35 17.96 19.42
C TYR A 343 -1.97 19.04 18.39
N LYS A 344 -0.88 19.77 18.64
CA LYS A 344 -0.40 20.84 17.75
C LYS A 344 -0.05 20.30 16.37
N LEU A 345 0.66 19.17 16.29
CA LEU A 345 1.05 18.54 15.03
C LEU A 345 -0.17 18.07 14.23
N TYR A 346 -1.10 17.37 14.86
CA TYR A 346 -2.33 16.94 14.17
C TYR A 346 -3.14 18.15 13.65
N ARG A 347 -3.30 19.19 14.48
CA ARG A 347 -4.01 20.41 14.10
C ARG A 347 -3.37 21.07 12.89
N GLU A 348 -2.04 21.19 12.88
CA GLU A 348 -1.31 21.81 11.77
C GLU A 348 -1.50 21.04 10.46
N VAL A 349 -1.38 19.71 10.53
CA VAL A 349 -1.49 18.85 9.34
C VAL A 349 -2.93 18.83 8.80
N ILE A 350 -3.94 18.72 9.67
CA ILE A 350 -5.35 18.68 9.26
C ILE A 350 -5.82 20.04 8.73
N ASN A 351 -5.40 21.16 9.34
CA ASN A 351 -5.81 22.48 8.87
C ASN A 351 -5.24 22.85 7.50
N LYS A 352 -4.13 22.23 7.08
CA LYS A 352 -3.52 22.46 5.76
C LYS A 352 -4.14 21.63 4.64
N GLN A 353 -4.92 20.59 4.97
CA GLN A 353 -5.35 19.58 4.00
C GLN A 353 -6.87 19.39 4.04
N GLU A 354 -7.55 19.67 2.93
CA GLU A 354 -9.00 19.51 2.85
C GLU A 354 -9.43 18.03 2.78
N ASN A 355 -8.71 17.24 1.97
CA ASN A 355 -8.92 15.80 1.85
C ASN A 355 -7.73 15.04 2.45
N HIS A 356 -8.00 14.08 3.32
CA HIS A 356 -6.98 13.34 4.06
C HIS A 356 -7.52 11.99 4.57
N PRO A 357 -6.65 11.08 5.05
CA PRO A 357 -7.08 9.79 5.61
C PRO A 357 -8.13 9.94 6.71
N ILE A 358 -9.15 9.07 6.68
CA ILE A 358 -10.27 9.11 7.62
C ILE A 358 -9.80 8.92 9.08
N THR A 359 -8.78 8.08 9.28
CA THR A 359 -8.18 7.78 10.59
C THR A 359 -7.64 9.03 11.30
N TRP A 360 -7.21 10.05 10.56
CA TRP A 360 -6.73 11.30 11.14
C TRP A 360 -7.80 12.03 11.93
N HIS A 361 -9.07 11.96 11.50
CA HIS A 361 -10.17 12.54 12.26
C HIS A 361 -10.29 11.90 13.65
N LYS A 362 -10.21 10.58 13.73
CA LYS A 362 -10.25 9.86 15.01
C LYS A 362 -9.07 10.22 15.90
N ASN A 363 -7.86 10.15 15.36
CA ASN A 363 -6.65 10.40 16.13
C ASN A 363 -6.57 11.86 16.64
N TYR A 364 -6.95 12.83 15.80
CA TYR A 364 -6.98 14.23 16.21
C TYR A 364 -8.04 14.50 17.28
N ALA A 365 -9.25 13.93 17.14
CA ALA A 365 -10.28 14.07 18.15
C ALA A 365 -9.87 13.44 19.49
N ILE A 366 -9.16 12.30 19.49
CA ILE A 366 -8.56 11.71 20.70
C ILE A 366 -7.50 12.65 21.29
N ALA A 367 -6.65 13.27 20.47
CA ALA A 367 -5.68 14.25 20.94
C ALA A 367 -6.36 15.48 21.59
N CYS A 368 -7.45 15.98 21.00
CA CYS A 368 -8.26 17.05 21.60
C CYS A 368 -8.87 16.64 22.94
N GLU A 369 -9.41 15.41 23.03
CA GLU A 369 -9.97 14.83 24.24
C GLU A 369 -8.92 14.75 25.37
N ARG A 370 -7.73 14.24 25.06
CA ARG A 370 -6.64 14.18 26.05
C ARG A 370 -6.19 15.56 26.47
N MET A 371 -6.13 16.53 25.55
CA MET A 371 -5.80 17.91 25.87
C MET A 371 -6.83 18.61 26.76
N LEU A 372 -8.13 18.32 26.58
CA LEU A 372 -9.19 18.83 27.45
C LEU A 372 -8.95 18.43 28.91
N ARG A 373 -8.52 17.19 29.15
CA ARG A 373 -8.22 16.69 30.50
C ARG A 373 -7.03 17.40 31.16
N GLN A 374 -6.11 17.96 30.38
CA GLN A 374 -4.92 18.63 30.91
C GLN A 374 -5.20 20.03 31.46
N GLN A 375 -6.36 20.63 31.14
CA GLN A 375 -6.80 21.95 31.63
C GLN A 375 -5.72 23.07 31.50
N ARG A 376 -5.01 23.06 30.37
CA ARG A 376 -4.01 24.07 30.02
C ARG A 376 -4.66 25.45 29.86
N ARG A 377 -4.06 26.50 30.46
CA ARG A 377 -4.59 27.87 30.43
C ARG A 377 -4.43 28.55 29.07
N ASP A 378 -3.45 28.11 28.28
CA ASP A 378 -3.10 28.64 26.96
C ASP A 378 -3.96 28.09 25.82
N ILE A 379 -4.91 27.18 26.11
CA ILE A 379 -5.77 26.55 25.10
C ILE A 379 -7.23 26.73 25.49
N ASP A 380 -8.05 27.22 24.56
CA ASP A 380 -9.50 27.34 24.77
C ASP A 380 -10.16 25.94 24.79
N PRO A 381 -10.73 25.50 25.93
CA PRO A 381 -11.46 24.23 26.00
C PRO A 381 -12.69 24.21 25.10
N GLY A 382 -13.29 25.37 24.78
CA GLY A 382 -14.39 25.47 23.83
C GLY A 382 -13.99 25.00 22.44
N MET A 383 -12.83 25.45 21.97
CA MET A 383 -12.26 25.06 20.67
C MET A 383 -11.92 23.57 20.62
N LEU A 384 -11.32 23.01 21.67
CA LEU A 384 -11.02 21.58 21.74
C LEU A 384 -12.27 20.70 21.69
N LEU A 385 -13.34 21.11 22.39
CA LEU A 385 -14.64 20.42 22.33
C LEU A 385 -15.25 20.49 20.93
N ASP A 386 -15.23 21.67 20.30
CA ASP A 386 -15.77 21.87 18.95
C ASP A 386 -15.01 21.00 17.92
N ASP A 387 -13.67 20.96 18.00
CA ASP A 387 -12.83 20.11 17.14
C ASP A 387 -13.06 18.61 17.40
N ALA A 388 -13.13 18.18 18.67
CA ALA A 388 -13.41 16.79 19.00
C ALA A 388 -14.79 16.33 18.47
N ILE A 389 -15.83 17.15 18.65
CA ILE A 389 -17.18 16.89 18.12
C ILE A 389 -17.14 16.79 16.60
N LYS A 390 -16.53 17.77 15.92
CA LYS A 390 -16.44 17.81 14.45
C LYS A 390 -15.77 16.56 13.90
N HIS A 391 -14.60 16.22 14.42
CA HIS A 391 -13.77 15.18 13.84
C HIS A 391 -14.25 13.77 14.22
N PHE A 392 -14.72 13.52 15.45
CA PHE A 392 -15.36 12.24 15.74
C PHE A 392 -16.65 12.02 14.96
N SER A 393 -17.46 13.06 14.75
CA SER A 393 -18.67 12.96 13.91
C SER A 393 -18.32 12.63 12.46
N ALA A 394 -17.27 13.26 11.91
CA ALA A 394 -16.78 12.98 10.57
C ALA A 394 -16.18 11.57 10.43
N TYR A 395 -15.53 11.05 11.48
CA TYR A 395 -15.06 9.68 11.50
C TYR A 395 -16.24 8.69 11.51
N ALA A 396 -17.18 8.85 12.45
CA ALA A 396 -18.31 7.94 12.64
C ALA A 396 -19.29 7.90 11.45
N SER A 397 -19.32 8.95 10.61
CA SER A 397 -20.13 8.96 9.38
C SER A 397 -19.47 8.19 8.23
N LYS A 398 -18.13 8.21 8.16
CA LYS A 398 -17.35 7.55 7.10
C LYS A 398 -16.98 6.11 7.45
N ALA A 399 -16.64 5.81 8.70
CA ALA A 399 -16.23 4.48 9.15
C ALA A 399 -17.43 3.66 9.69
N LYS A 400 -18.31 3.23 8.78
CA LYS A 400 -19.59 2.56 9.15
C LYS A 400 -19.38 1.21 9.85
N ASP A 401 -18.32 0.50 9.49
CA ASP A 401 -18.05 -0.87 9.94
C ASP A 401 -17.06 -0.93 11.13
N ASP A 402 -16.67 0.21 11.72
CA ASP A 402 -15.78 0.24 12.89
C ASP A 402 -16.55 -0.16 14.17
N ASN A 403 -16.06 -1.19 14.86
CA ASN A 403 -16.61 -1.68 16.13
C ASN A 403 -16.66 -0.62 17.24
N GLN A 404 -15.86 0.45 17.14
CA GLN A 404 -15.81 1.56 18.10
C GLN A 404 -16.79 2.69 17.76
N ARG A 405 -17.54 2.59 16.65
CA ARG A 405 -18.42 3.66 16.16
C ARG A 405 -19.45 4.12 17.19
N ASP A 406 -20.10 3.20 17.88
CA ASP A 406 -21.11 3.55 18.89
C ASP A 406 -20.48 4.28 20.09
N ALA A 407 -19.32 3.79 20.57
CA ALA A 407 -18.57 4.47 21.63
C ALA A 407 -18.16 5.89 21.22
N ILE A 408 -17.76 6.09 19.96
CA ILE A 408 -17.43 7.41 19.40
C ILE A 408 -18.66 8.32 19.37
N LEU A 409 -19.82 7.80 18.96
CA LEU A 409 -21.08 8.58 18.95
C LEU A 409 -21.52 8.97 20.37
N HIS A 410 -21.36 8.09 21.35
CA HIS A 410 -21.59 8.41 22.76
C HIS A 410 -20.63 9.50 23.25
N ALA A 411 -19.35 9.43 22.90
CA ALA A 411 -18.38 10.48 23.25
C ALA A 411 -18.75 11.83 22.61
N VAL A 412 -19.21 11.85 21.36
CA VAL A 412 -19.71 13.07 20.69
C VAL A 412 -20.88 13.69 21.45
N GLN A 413 -21.83 12.88 21.90
CA GLN A 413 -22.97 13.37 22.68
C GLN A 413 -22.51 13.99 24.01
N TYR A 414 -21.61 13.31 24.71
CA TYR A 414 -21.01 13.82 25.94
C TYR A 414 -20.30 15.17 25.73
N PHE A 415 -19.48 15.31 24.67
CA PHE A 415 -18.81 16.58 24.39
C PHE A 415 -19.77 17.71 24.03
N LYS A 416 -20.88 17.43 23.36
CA LYS A 416 -21.92 18.44 23.08
C LYS A 416 -22.54 18.97 24.37
N GLU A 417 -22.82 18.09 25.33
CA GLU A 417 -23.34 18.48 26.64
C GLU A 417 -22.32 19.33 27.41
N GLU A 418 -21.05 18.93 27.41
CA GLU A 418 -19.98 19.68 28.07
C GLU A 418 -19.76 21.05 27.43
N ARG A 419 -19.87 21.13 26.10
CA ARG A 419 -19.80 22.41 25.36
C ARG A 419 -20.95 23.36 25.73
N LEU A 420 -22.15 22.83 25.96
CA LEU A 420 -23.28 23.62 26.45
C LEU A 420 -23.03 24.11 27.89
N ARG A 421 -22.56 23.24 28.79
CA ARG A 421 -22.22 23.62 30.17
C ARG A 421 -21.16 24.73 30.21
N LEU A 422 -20.12 24.62 29.40
CA LEU A 422 -19.09 25.66 29.28
C LEU A 422 -19.68 27.00 28.83
N LYS A 423 -20.57 27.00 27.83
CA LYS A 423 -21.28 28.22 27.39
C LYS A 423 -22.15 28.83 28.48
N HIS A 424 -22.83 28.00 29.28
CA HIS A 424 -23.65 28.48 30.41
C HIS A 424 -22.79 29.06 31.54
N SER A 425 -21.67 28.44 31.89
CA SER A 425 -20.73 28.95 32.90
C SER A 425 -20.14 30.31 32.50
N LEU A 426 -19.78 30.48 31.22
CA LEU A 426 -19.27 31.75 30.71
C LEU A 426 -20.32 32.86 30.72
N LYS A 427 -21.60 32.54 30.46
CA LYS A 427 -22.73 33.50 30.52
C LYS A 427 -23.17 33.86 31.93
N GLY A 428 -22.89 33.01 32.93
CA GLY A 428 -23.22 33.28 34.33
C GLY A 428 -22.15 34.09 35.09
N ASN A 429 -20.95 34.23 34.51
CA ASN A 429 -19.82 34.99 35.06
C ASN A 429 -19.62 36.38 34.40
N THR A 430 -20.51 36.74 33.47
CA THR A 430 -20.66 38.08 32.88
C THR A 430 -21.92 38.73 33.42
#